data_AF-F9DJG8-F1
#
_entry.id   AF-F9DJG8-F1
#
_cell.length_a   1.000
_cell.length_b   1.000
_cell.length_c   1.000
_cell.angle_alpha   90.00
_cell.angle_beta   90.00
_cell.angle_gamma   90.00
#
_symmetry.space_group_name_H-M   'P 1'
#
loop_
_entity.id
_entity.type
_entity.pdbx_description
1 polymer ?
#
loop_
_entity_poly.entity_id
_entity_poly.type
_entity_poly.pdbx_seq_one_letter_code
_entity_poly.pdbx_strand_id
1 'polypeptide(L)'
;MLDDWIRQAEQSKITQLQKMAVTVKTYKKGILAWYDCHLSTGKVEGINNKIKVMKRNAYGFRDEKYFTLRLYALYDCRITRNVG
;
A
#
# COMPACT_ATOMS: atom_id res chain seq x y z
N MET A 1 -17.55 -9.07 16.36
CA MET A 1 -16.65 -7.89 16.47
C MET A 1 -16.48 -7.17 15.13
N LEU A 2 -15.69 -7.67 14.17
CA LEU A 2 -15.48 -6.97 12.88
C LEU A 2 -16.74 -6.97 11.99
N ASP A 3 -17.45 -8.10 11.92
CA ASP A 3 -18.69 -8.20 11.13
C ASP A 3 -19.81 -7.33 11.70
N ASP A 4 -19.90 -7.23 13.03
CA ASP A 4 -20.87 -6.36 13.69
C ASP A 4 -20.61 -4.89 13.37
N TRP A 5 -19.33 -4.48 13.36
CA TRP A 5 -18.95 -3.14 12.97
C TRP A 5 -19.28 -2.85 11.49
N ILE A 6 -19.01 -3.80 10.58
CA ILE A 6 -19.37 -3.67 9.15
C ILE A 6 -20.89 -3.47 9.02
N ARG A 7 -21.69 -4.26 9.75
CA ARG A 7 -23.15 -4.16 9.74
C ARG A 7 -23.65 -2.81 10.27
N GLN A 8 -23.07 -2.31 11.36
CA GLN A 8 -23.39 -0.98 11.89
C GLN A 8 -23.02 0.15 10.91
N ALA A 9 -21.85 0.04 10.27
CA ALA A 9 -21.39 1.00 9.27
C ALA A 9 -22.28 1.00 8.02
N GLU A 10 -22.74 -0.16 7.55
CA GLU A 10 -23.71 -0.28 6.45
C GLU A 10 -25.06 0.38 6.82
N GLN A 11 -25.51 0.25 8.08
CA GLN A 11 -26.77 0.80 8.56
C GLN A 11 -26.73 2.28 8.95
N SER A 12 -25.54 2.86 9.09
CA SER A 12 -25.33 4.25 9.55
C SER A 12 -25.93 5.35 8.65
N LYS A 13 -26.31 4.99 7.41
CA LYS A 13 -26.72 5.93 6.33
C LYS A 13 -25.68 7.02 6.01
N ILE A 14 -24.46 6.88 6.51
CA ILE A 14 -23.34 7.78 6.19
C ILE A 14 -22.59 7.15 5.02
N THR A 15 -22.68 7.80 3.85
CA THR A 15 -22.12 7.29 2.59
C THR A 15 -20.63 6.90 2.69
N GLN A 16 -19.83 7.68 3.42
CA GLN A 16 -18.42 7.39 3.65
C GLN A 16 -18.21 6.10 4.45
N LEU A 17 -19.00 5.89 5.51
CA LEU A 17 -18.91 4.69 6.34
C LEU A 17 -19.40 3.46 5.58
N GLN A 18 -20.45 3.59 4.78
CA GLN A 18 -20.92 2.50 3.92
C GLN A 18 -19.85 2.08 2.89
N LYS A 19 -19.19 3.04 2.23
CA LYS A 19 -18.06 2.76 1.31
C LYS A 19 -16.89 2.08 2.03
N MET A 20 -16.57 2.53 3.25
CA MET A 20 -15.54 1.92 4.07
C MET A 20 -15.91 0.48 4.45
N ALA A 21 -17.16 0.23 4.85
CA ALA A 21 -17.66 -1.10 5.19
C ALA A 21 -17.51 -2.07 4.01
N VAL A 22 -17.87 -1.65 2.80
CA VAL A 22 -17.67 -2.45 1.57
C VAL A 22 -16.20 -2.77 1.34
N THR A 23 -15.32 -1.80 1.54
CA THR A 23 -13.87 -1.98 1.37
C THR A 23 -13.32 -2.97 2.39
N VAL A 24 -13.64 -2.78 3.67
CA VAL A 24 -13.20 -3.66 4.77
C VAL A 24 -13.73 -5.08 4.58
N LYS A 25 -14.99 -5.23 4.15
CA LYS A 25 -15.58 -6.54 3.82
C LYS A 25 -14.84 -7.24 2.68
N THR A 26 -14.50 -6.50 1.63
CA THR A 26 -13.74 -7.01 0.47
C THR A 26 -12.35 -7.51 0.88
N TYR A 27 -11.64 -6.75 1.70
CA TYR A 27 -10.27 -7.07 2.13
C TYR A 27 -10.18 -7.83 3.46
N LYS A 28 -11.31 -8.26 4.03
CA LYS A 28 -11.41 -8.90 5.35
C LYS A 28 -10.41 -10.04 5.52
N LYS A 29 -10.27 -10.89 4.50
CA LYS A 29 -9.34 -12.03 4.52
C LYS A 29 -7.88 -11.57 4.69
N GLY A 30 -7.47 -10.52 3.99
CA GLY A 30 -6.11 -9.97 4.09
C GLY A 30 -5.86 -9.28 5.44
N ILE A 31 -6.87 -8.59 5.97
CA ILE A 31 -6.80 -7.95 7.30
C ILE A 31 -6.64 -9.01 8.39
N LEU A 32 -7.42 -10.09 8.32
CA LEU A 32 -7.36 -11.17 9.32
C LEU A 32 -6.11 -12.03 9.17
N ALA A 33 -5.61 -12.24 7.95
CA ALA A 33 -4.38 -13.00 7.69
C ALA A 33 -3.12 -12.38 8.35
N TRP A 34 -3.17 -11.11 8.75
CA TRP A 34 -2.09 -10.48 9.52
C TRP A 34 -1.90 -11.11 10.91
N TYR A 35 -2.98 -11.61 11.53
CA TYR A 35 -2.90 -12.28 12.84
C TYR A 35 -2.21 -13.64 12.74
N ASP A 36 -2.39 -14.34 11.61
CA ASP A 36 -1.78 -15.64 11.36
C ASP A 36 -0.33 -15.51 10.87
N CYS A 37 -0.06 -14.50 10.04
CA CYS A 37 1.25 -14.18 9.49
C CYS A 37 1.57 -12.71 9.76
N HIS A 38 2.57 -12.42 10.59
CA HIS A 38 3.06 -11.06 10.91
C HIS A 38 3.79 -10.40 9.72
N LEU A 39 3.16 -10.40 8.54
CA LEU A 39 3.64 -9.69 7.36
C LEU A 39 3.47 -8.19 7.62
N SER A 40 4.58 -7.52 7.96
CA SER A 40 4.60 -6.06 8.09
C SER A 40 4.48 -5.39 6.72
N THR A 41 3.49 -4.52 6.57
CA THR A 41 3.36 -3.60 5.42
C THR A 41 4.51 -2.58 5.34
N GLY A 42 5.31 -2.42 6.41
CA GLY A 42 6.37 -1.41 6.48
C GLY A 42 7.43 -1.52 5.37
N LYS A 43 7.76 -2.73 4.90
CA LYS A 43 8.67 -2.91 3.75
C LYS A 43 8.08 -2.35 2.45
N VAL A 44 6.80 -2.60 2.21
CA VAL A 44 6.08 -2.13 1.01
C VAL A 44 5.86 -0.62 1.08
N GLU A 45 5.47 -0.11 2.24
CA GLU A 45 5.31 1.33 2.49
C GLU A 45 6.63 2.09 2.32
N GLY A 46 7.75 1.54 2.80
CA GLY A 46 9.07 2.12 2.60
C GLY A 46 9.45 2.25 1.12
N ILE A 47 9.12 1.24 0.31
CA ILE A 47 9.31 1.29 -1.15
C ILE A 47 8.42 2.37 -1.76
N ASN A 48 7.14 2.42 -1.39
CA ASN A 48 6.21 3.44 -1.87
C ASN A 48 6.67 4.86 -1.54
N ASN A 49 7.23 5.09 -0.34
CA ASN A 49 7.80 6.38 0.02
C ASN A 49 9.02 6.73 -0.83
N LYS A 50 9.93 5.79 -1.09
CA LYS A 50 11.09 6.04 -1.97
C LYS A 50 10.66 6.38 -3.39
N ILE A 51 9.67 5.68 -3.94
CA ILE A 51 9.10 5.98 -5.27
C ILE A 51 8.46 7.37 -5.26
N LYS A 52 7.70 7.70 -4.22
CA LYS A 52 7.07 9.02 -4.07
C LYS A 52 8.12 10.14 -4.03
N VAL A 53 9.21 9.97 -3.27
CA VAL A 53 10.34 10.92 -3.21
C VAL A 53 11.01 11.05 -4.58
N MET A 54 11.28 9.94 -5.26
CA MET A 54 11.88 9.95 -6.60
C MET A 54 11.01 10.73 -7.60
N LYS A 55 9.70 10.48 -7.63
CA LYS A 55 8.75 11.21 -8.48
C LYS A 55 8.73 12.71 -8.18
N ARG A 56 8.75 13.08 -6.88
CA ARG A 56 8.78 14.48 -6.43
C ARG A 56 10.05 15.19 -6.89
N ASN A 57 11.21 14.55 -6.75
CA ASN A 57 12.50 15.14 -7.13
C ASN A 57 12.66 15.28 -8.66
N ALA A 58 11.99 14.43 -9.43
CA ALA A 58 12.03 14.49 -10.90
C ALA A 58 11.06 15.53 -11.49
N TYR A 59 10.20 16.15 -10.68
CA TYR A 59 9.10 17.01 -11.16
C TYR A 59 8.20 16.32 -12.21
N GLY A 60 8.06 15.00 -12.09
CA GLY A 60 7.32 14.15 -13.03
C GLY A 60 8.22 13.49 -14.08
N PHE A 61 7.76 12.34 -14.60
CA PHE A 61 8.43 11.63 -15.68
C PHE A 61 7.56 11.76 -16.95
N ARG A 62 8.16 12.25 -18.04
CA ARG A 62 7.49 12.33 -19.36
C ARG A 62 7.48 11.00 -20.10
N ASP A 63 8.49 10.15 -19.84
CA ASP A 63 8.66 8.84 -20.46
C ASP A 63 8.48 7.73 -19.41
N GLU A 64 7.50 6.87 -19.65
CA GLU A 64 7.19 5.72 -18.80
C GLU A 64 8.30 4.66 -18.80
N LYS A 65 9.01 4.48 -19.92
CA LYS A 65 10.16 3.57 -20.01
C LYS A 65 11.27 4.04 -19.09
N TYR A 66 11.52 5.35 -19.07
CA TYR A 66 12.51 5.95 -18.18
C TYR A 66 12.10 5.85 -16.70
N PHE A 67 10.80 6.02 -16.38
CA PHE A 67 10.30 5.77 -15.03
C PHE A 67 10.52 4.31 -14.59
N THR A 68 10.26 3.35 -15.49
CA THR A 68 10.46 1.92 -15.23
C THR A 68 11.93 1.58 -14.99
N LEU A 69 12.83 2.13 -15.81
CA LEU A 69 14.29 2.00 -15.60
C LEU A 69 14.72 2.53 -14.24
N ARG A 70 14.19 3.68 -13.82
CA ARG A 70 14.48 4.26 -12.50
C ARG A 70 13.92 3.42 -11.35
N LEU A 71 12.80 2.73 -11.56
CA LEU A 71 12.23 1.80 -10.58
C LEU A 71 13.14 0.57 -10.39
N TYR A 72 13.64 -0.02 -11.47
CA TYR A 72 14.61 -1.13 -11.40
C TYR A 72 15.90 -0.70 -10.69
N ALA A 73 16.46 0.46 -11.06
CA ALA A 73 17.64 0.99 -10.39
C ALA A 73 17.43 1.23 -8.88
N LEU A 74 16.23 1.67 -8.46
CA LEU A 74 15.90 1.83 -7.05
C LEU A 74 15.88 0.49 -6.29
N TYR A 75 15.44 -0.58 -6.96
CA TYR A 75 15.45 -1.93 -6.42
C TYR A 75 16.88 -2.47 -6.29
N ASP A 76 17.70 -2.32 -7.33
CA ASP A 76 19.08 -2.81 -7.37
C ASP A 76 20.02 -2.06 -6.43
N CYS A 77 19.84 -0.74 -6.25
CA CYS A 77 20.57 0.06 -5.25
C CYS A 77 20.36 -0.43 -3.81
N ARG A 78 19.37 -1.30 -3.56
CA ARG A 78 19.17 -1.96 -2.26
C ARG A 78 20.02 -3.23 -2.12
N ILE A 79 20.30 -3.92 -3.23
CA ILE A 79 21.12 -5.14 -3.26
C ILE A 79 22.59 -4.76 -3.09
N THR A 80 23.05 -3.71 -3.76
CA THR A 80 24.46 -3.28 -3.75
C THR A 80 24.90 -2.55 -2.47
N ARG A 81 23.96 -2.04 -1.66
CA ARG A 81 24.28 -1.32 -0.42
C ARG A 81 24.35 -2.19 0.84
N ASN A 82 23.92 -3.45 0.74
CA ASN A 82 23.97 -4.46 1.81
C ASN A 82 25.10 -5.48 1.63
N VAL A 83 25.96 -5.28 0.63
CA VAL A 83 27.26 -5.95 0.49
C VAL A 83 28.34 -4.96 0.90
N GLY A 84 28.57 -4.87 2.21
CA GLY A 84 29.57 -4.03 2.85
C GLY A 84 29.78 -4.51 4.28
#